data_AF-A0A348V062-F1
#
_entry.id   AF-A0A348V062-F1
#
_cell.length_a   1.000
_cell.length_b   1.000
_cell.length_c   1.000
_cell.angle_alpha   90.00
_cell.angle_beta   90.00
_cell.angle_gamma   90.00
#
_symmetry.space_group_name_H-M   'P 1'
#
loop_
_entity.id
_entity.type
_entity.pdbx_description
1 polymer ?
#
loop_
_entity_poly.entity_id
_entity_poly.type
_entity_poly.pdbx_seq_one_letter_code
_entity_poly.pdbx_strand_id
1 'polypeptide(L)'
;MAKKSCRIKKRPGLIIILAAFFLGWWALPSFSQSSYDLSREKILFTVGYAHLDTQWRWDYQKTIREYIWNTMVDNFALFEKYPNYVFNFSGANRYRMM
;
A
#
# COMPACT_ATOMS: atom_id res chain seq x y z
N MET A 1 3.49 20.72 64.53
CA MET A 1 2.72 20.64 63.26
C MET A 1 3.72 20.43 62.12
N ALA A 2 4.04 19.18 61.76
CA ALA A 2 5.11 18.88 60.80
C ALA A 2 4.52 18.33 59.49
N LYS A 3 4.54 19.13 58.41
CA LYS A 3 4.17 18.70 57.06
C LYS A 3 5.29 17.83 56.48
N LYS A 4 5.09 16.51 56.44
CA LYS A 4 6.00 15.61 55.70
C LYS A 4 5.69 15.72 54.20
N SER A 5 6.54 16.44 53.49
CA SER A 5 6.51 16.54 52.02
C SER A 5 6.86 15.18 51.39
N CYS A 6 5.88 14.51 50.79
CA CYS A 6 6.07 13.27 50.04
C CYS A 6 6.74 13.57 48.69
N ARG A 7 8.04 13.26 48.56
CA ARG A 7 8.80 13.46 47.34
C ARG A 7 8.69 12.21 46.46
N ILE A 8 7.84 12.28 45.43
CA ILE A 8 7.63 11.22 44.43
C ILE A 8 8.93 11.00 43.64
N LYS A 9 9.59 9.85 43.82
CA LYS A 9 10.76 9.44 43.02
C LYS A 9 10.29 9.05 41.62
N LYS A 10 10.51 9.91 40.63
CA LYS A 10 10.28 9.58 39.20
C LYS A 10 11.17 8.39 38.82
N ARG A 11 10.57 7.26 38.44
CA ARG A 11 11.27 6.06 37.95
C ARG A 11 11.26 6.06 36.43
N PRO A 12 12.31 6.58 35.75
CA PRO A 12 12.31 6.76 34.29
C PRO A 12 12.25 5.42 33.53
N GLY A 13 12.69 4.32 34.13
CA GLY A 13 12.67 3.00 33.50
C GLY A 13 11.27 2.50 33.12
N LEU A 14 10.23 2.85 33.87
CA LEU A 14 8.86 2.41 33.56
C LEU A 14 8.31 3.12 32.30
N ILE A 15 8.66 4.39 32.10
CA ILE A 15 8.25 5.18 30.93
C ILE A 15 8.95 4.65 29.66
N ILE A 16 10.21 4.27 29.77
CA ILE A 16 10.98 3.70 28.65
C ILE A 16 10.41 2.35 28.21
N ILE A 17 10.02 1.49 29.16
CA ILE A 17 9.40 0.19 28.87
C ILE A 17 8.04 0.37 28.19
N LEU A 18 7.21 1.29 28.69
CA LEU A 18 5.92 1.62 28.06
C LEU A 18 6.09 2.20 26.64
N ALA A 19 7.08 3.06 26.43
CA ALA A 19 7.38 3.62 25.11
C ALA A 19 7.88 2.56 24.12
N ALA A 20 8.70 1.61 24.58
CA ALA A 20 9.17 0.49 23.75
C ALA A 20 8.02 -0.47 23.35
N PHE A 21 7.07 -0.72 24.26
CA PHE A 21 5.85 -1.47 23.95
C PHE A 21 4.97 -0.76 22.92
N PHE A 22 4.85 0.58 23.01
CA PHE A 22 4.12 1.38 22.02
C PHE A 22 4.79 1.35 20.64
N LEU A 23 6.11 1.40 20.56
CA LEU A 23 6.86 1.34 19.30
C LEU A 23 6.82 -0.05 18.64
N GLY A 24 6.91 -1.13 19.43
CA GLY A 24 6.85 -2.50 18.91
C GLY A 24 5.50 -2.89 18.33
N TRP A 25 4.40 -2.30 18.82
CA TRP A 25 3.05 -2.59 18.33
C TRP A 25 2.71 -1.92 16.98
N TRP A 26 3.50 -0.93 16.56
CA TRP A 26 3.36 -0.25 15.27
C TRP A 26 4.23 -0.87 14.16
N ALA A 27 4.87 -2.01 14.41
CA ALA A 27 5.53 -2.75 13.35
C ALA A 27 4.48 -3.24 12.34
N LEU A 28 4.39 -2.55 11.19
CA LEU A 28 3.59 -3.00 10.07
C LEU A 28 4.07 -4.39 9.66
N PRO A 29 3.17 -5.36 9.41
CA PRO A 29 3.57 -6.67 8.93
C PRO A 29 4.33 -6.51 7.61
N SER A 30 5.61 -6.91 7.59
CA SER A 30 6.36 -7.00 6.35
C SER A 30 5.84 -8.19 5.55
N PHE A 31 5.28 -7.93 4.37
CA PHE A 31 4.98 -8.98 3.39
C PHE A 31 6.29 -9.47 2.78
N SER A 32 6.93 -10.45 3.41
CA SER A 32 8.05 -11.17 2.81
C SER A 32 7.49 -12.23 1.85
N GLN A 33 7.57 -12.01 0.54
CA GLN A 33 7.32 -13.09 -0.42
C GLN A 33 8.48 -14.09 -0.34
N SER A 34 8.19 -15.33 0.08
CA SER A 34 9.15 -16.43 -0.04
C SER A 34 9.43 -16.71 -1.52
N SER A 35 10.69 -16.90 -1.90
CA SER A 35 11.04 -17.32 -3.25
C SER A 35 10.48 -18.73 -3.51
N TYR A 36 9.64 -18.87 -4.54
CA TYR A 36 9.10 -20.17 -4.92
C TYR A 36 10.11 -20.98 -5.76
N ASP A 37 10.14 -22.30 -5.61
CA ASP A 37 10.92 -23.20 -6.47
C ASP A 37 10.10 -23.57 -7.71
N LEU A 38 10.35 -22.85 -8.81
CA LEU A 38 9.69 -23.04 -10.11
C LEU A 38 9.89 -24.44 -10.71
N SER A 39 10.86 -25.22 -10.24
CA SER A 39 11.14 -26.58 -10.75
C SER A 39 10.27 -27.66 -10.11
N ARG A 40 9.66 -27.37 -8.95
CA ARG A 40 8.88 -28.35 -8.16
C ARG A 40 7.45 -27.91 -7.91
N GLU A 41 7.23 -26.61 -7.80
CA GLU A 41 5.94 -26.04 -7.43
C GLU A 41 5.12 -25.71 -8.67
N LYS A 42 3.82 -26.04 -8.65
CA LYS A 42 2.87 -25.56 -9.65
C LYS A 42 2.35 -24.20 -9.20
N ILE A 43 2.76 -23.14 -9.89
CA ILE A 43 2.45 -21.77 -9.50
C ILE A 43 1.49 -21.15 -10.50
N LEU A 44 0.44 -20.52 -9.99
CA LEU A 44 -0.44 -19.66 -10.77
C LEU A 44 -0.02 -18.19 -10.58
N PHE A 45 0.49 -17.58 -11.63
CA PHE A 45 0.72 -16.14 -11.66
C PHE A 45 -0.57 -15.43 -12.03
N THR A 46 -0.96 -14.46 -11.22
CA THR A 46 -2.12 -13.60 -11.49
C THR A 46 -1.67 -12.15 -11.50
N VAL A 47 -2.10 -11.41 -12.52
CA VAL A 47 -1.79 -10.00 -12.70
C VAL A 47 -3.08 -9.30 -13.12
N GLY A 48 -3.43 -8.20 -12.46
CA GLY A 48 -4.55 -7.38 -12.87
C GLY A 48 -4.25 -6.73 -14.22
N TYR A 49 -5.21 -6.73 -15.15
CA TYR A 49 -5.05 -6.11 -16.46
C TYR A 49 -6.27 -5.29 -16.82
N ALA A 50 -6.06 -4.06 -17.30
CA ALA A 50 -7.12 -3.25 -17.89
C ALA A 50 -6.90 -3.11 -19.41
N HIS A 51 -7.80 -3.71 -20.17
CA HIS A 51 -7.95 -3.39 -21.59
C HIS A 51 -8.79 -2.13 -21.74
N LEU A 52 -8.29 -1.13 -22.46
CA LEU A 52 -9.02 0.12 -22.71
C LEU A 52 -8.97 0.50 -24.18
N ASP A 53 -10.06 0.37 -24.91
CA ASP A 53 -10.09 0.84 -26.30
C ASP A 53 -9.96 2.37 -26.35
N THR A 54 -9.06 2.86 -27.20
CA THR A 54 -8.82 4.30 -27.35
C THR A 54 -10.08 5.03 -27.83
N GLN A 55 -10.87 4.35 -28.65
CA GLN A 55 -12.20 4.77 -29.08
C GLN A 55 -13.00 3.52 -29.45
N TRP A 56 -14.26 3.45 -29.02
CA TRP A 56 -15.18 2.39 -29.44
C TRP A 56 -16.62 2.92 -29.49
N ARG A 57 -17.40 2.73 -28.42
CA ARG A 57 -18.77 3.27 -28.29
C ARG A 57 -18.81 4.63 -27.60
N TRP A 58 -17.66 5.28 -27.50
CA TRP A 58 -17.42 6.59 -26.90
C TRP A 58 -16.41 7.36 -27.75
N ASP A 59 -16.33 8.68 -27.55
CA ASP A 59 -15.36 9.51 -28.26
C ASP A 59 -13.95 9.43 -27.65
N TYR A 60 -12.95 9.80 -28.45
CA TYR A 60 -11.54 9.79 -28.05
C TYR A 60 -11.25 10.66 -26.82
N GLN A 61 -11.96 11.78 -26.68
CA GLN A 61 -11.74 12.71 -25.57
C GLN A 61 -12.26 12.14 -24.25
N LYS A 62 -13.31 11.31 -24.29
CA LYS A 62 -13.85 10.60 -23.13
C LYS A 62 -12.85 9.59 -22.58
N THR A 63 -12.12 8.90 -23.45
CA THR A 63 -11.01 8.03 -23.03
C THR A 63 -9.97 8.83 -22.24
N ILE A 64 -9.58 10.00 -22.74
CA ILE A 64 -8.56 10.85 -22.11
C ILE A 64 -9.05 11.42 -20.79
N ARG A 65 -10.20 12.11 -20.79
CA ARG A 65 -10.69 12.88 -19.64
C ARG A 65 -11.23 12.01 -18.51
N GLU A 66 -11.78 10.84 -18.82
CA GLU A 66 -12.50 10.04 -17.83
C GLU A 66 -11.85 8.66 -17.64
N TYR A 67 -11.72 7.86 -18.70
CA TYR A 67 -11.38 6.45 -18.52
C TYR A 67 -9.93 6.21 -18.13
N ILE A 68 -8.98 6.95 -18.72
CA ILE A 68 -7.58 6.88 -18.31
C ILE A 68 -7.45 7.35 -16.85
N TRP A 69 -8.02 8.50 -16.51
CA TRP A 69 -7.99 9.05 -15.16
C TRP A 69 -8.55 8.07 -14.12
N ASN A 70 -9.78 7.59 -14.31
CA ASN A 70 -10.41 6.66 -13.38
C ASN A 70 -9.62 5.35 -13.24
N THR A 71 -9.11 4.81 -14.36
CA THR A 71 -8.27 3.60 -14.31
C THR A 71 -7.03 3.84 -13.45
N MET A 72 -6.38 5.00 -13.54
CA MET A 72 -5.19 5.28 -12.73
C MET A 72 -5.53 5.51 -11.26
N VAL A 73 -6.48 6.39 -10.95
CA VAL A 73 -6.84 6.76 -9.57
C VAL A 73 -7.30 5.54 -8.77
N ASP A 74 -8.16 4.70 -9.36
CA ASP A 74 -8.65 3.51 -8.67
C ASP A 74 -7.52 2.51 -8.40
N ASN A 75 -6.60 2.32 -9.35
CA ASN A 75 -5.46 1.42 -9.17
C ASN A 75 -4.41 1.98 -8.19
N PHE A 76 -4.22 3.29 -8.12
CA PHE A 76 -3.32 3.90 -7.13
C PHE A 76 -3.79 3.65 -5.70
N ALA A 77 -5.09 3.77 -5.43
CA ALA A 77 -5.66 3.40 -4.14
C ALA A 77 -5.45 1.90 -3.82
N LEU A 78 -5.46 1.03 -4.84
CA LEU A 78 -5.19 -0.40 -4.65
C LEU A 78 -3.72 -0.69 -4.34
N PHE A 79 -2.76 0.04 -4.93
CA PHE A 79 -1.33 -0.11 -4.59
C PHE A 79 -1.05 0.23 -3.12
N GLU A 80 -1.65 1.31 -2.61
CA GLU A 80 -1.50 1.68 -1.19
C GLU A 80 -2.13 0.65 -0.26
N LYS A 81 -3.29 0.11 -0.64
CA LYS A 81 -4.04 -0.84 0.18
C LYS A 81 -3.45 -2.26 0.15
N TYR A 82 -2.88 -2.68 -0.97
CA TYR A 82 -2.41 -4.04 -1.20
C TYR A 82 -0.96 -4.02 -1.70
N PRO A 83 0.04 -4.15 -0.80
CA PRO A 83 1.47 -4.02 -1.17
C PRO A 83 1.98 -5.01 -2.21
N ASN A 84 1.30 -6.14 -2.40
CA ASN A 84 1.64 -7.15 -3.40
C ASN A 84 0.78 -7.04 -4.69
N TYR A 85 -0.04 -6.00 -4.81
CA TYR A 85 -0.88 -5.80 -5.99
C TYR A 85 -0.04 -5.39 -7.19
N VAL A 86 -0.09 -6.20 -8.25
CA VAL A 86 0.59 -5.94 -9.51
C VAL A 86 -0.46 -5.72 -10.59
N PHE A 87 -0.31 -4.63 -11.32
CA PHE A 87 -1.23 -4.21 -12.36
C PHE A 87 -0.48 -3.96 -13.67
N ASN A 88 -1.11 -4.37 -14.78
CA ASN A 88 -0.63 -4.17 -16.14
C ASN A 88 -1.62 -3.29 -16.90
N PHE A 89 -1.10 -2.29 -17.61
CA PHE A 89 -1.87 -1.42 -18.48
C PHE A 89 -1.16 -1.24 -19.82
N SER A 90 -1.84 -1.63 -20.90
CA SER A 90 -1.27 -1.57 -22.25
C SER A 90 -1.34 -0.16 -22.86
N GLY A 91 -0.71 0.02 -24.03
CA GLY A 91 -0.85 1.23 -24.85
C GLY A 91 0.09 2.36 -24.46
N ALA A 92 1.34 2.30 -24.93
CA ALA A 92 2.37 3.29 -24.60
C ALA A 92 2.00 4.75 -24.93
N ASN A 93 1.18 4.99 -25.97
CA ASN A 93 0.74 6.36 -26.29
C ASN A 93 -0.21 6.95 -25.23
N ARG A 94 -0.82 6.12 -24.35
CA ARG A 94 -1.70 6.58 -23.27
C ARG A 94 -0.93 7.34 -22.19
N TYR A 95 0.37 7.11 -22.01
CA TYR A 95 1.20 7.92 -21.11
C TYR A 95 1.29 9.40 -21.53
N ARG A 96 1.02 9.73 -22.81
CA ARG A 96 0.91 11.11 -23.28
C ARG A 96 -0.48 11.72 -23.05
N MET A 97 -1.46 10.90 -22.70
CA MET A 97 -2.86 11.27 -22.47
C MET A 97 -3.17 11.40 -20.97
N MET A 98 -2.33 10.81 -20.12
CA MET A 98 -2.31 10.99 -18.67
C MET A 98 -1.72 12.35 -18.32
#